data_AF-A0A7K0NHV5-F1
#
_entry.id   AF-A0A7K0NHV5-F1
#
_cell.length_a   1.000
_cell.length_b   1.000
_cell.length_c   1.000
_cell.angle_alpha   90.00
_cell.angle_beta   90.00
_cell.angle_gamma   90.00
#
_symmetry.space_group_name_H-M   'P 1'
#
loop_
_entity.id
_entity.type
_entity.pdbx_description
1 polymer ?
#
loop_
_entity_poly.entity_id
_entity_poly.type
_entity_poly.pdbx_seq_one_letter_code
_entity_poly.pdbx_strand_id
1 'polypeptide(L)'
;MIRPQDLIERITSAATTDDCVVVISEKTQANLRWANSTLTTNGVIAERSITVIAFIAVDGGMAAGSVTRTDINIGDIPTVLAEASAAAKASGAAEDFVPLAKSVVSGTWQDAHNPTGPEVF
;
A
#
# COMPACT_ATOMS: atom_id res chain seq x y z
N MET A 1 -13.40 0.07 -7.30
CA MET A 1 -12.26 0.16 -6.37
C MET A 1 -11.67 1.55 -6.50
N ILE A 2 -11.32 2.22 -5.40
CA ILE A 2 -10.63 3.52 -5.45
C ILE A 2 -9.26 3.36 -6.15
N ARG A 3 -8.80 4.38 -6.89
CA ARG A 3 -7.46 4.34 -7.51
C ARG A 3 -6.39 4.26 -6.42
N PRO A 4 -5.27 3.55 -6.64
CA PRO A 4 -4.16 3.51 -5.69
C PRO A 4 -3.66 4.91 -5.30
N GLN A 5 -3.54 5.82 -6.27
CA GLN A 5 -3.09 7.19 -6.04
C GLN A 5 -4.04 7.94 -5.09
N ASP A 6 -5.34 7.93 -5.40
CA ASP A 6 -6.36 8.58 -4.57
C ASP A 6 -6.40 8.01 -3.15
N LEU A 7 -6.16 6.69 -2.98
CA LEU A 7 -6.10 6.06 -1.68
C LEU A 7 -4.85 6.49 -0.90
N ILE A 8 -3.68 6.55 -1.55
CA ILE A 8 -2.44 7.04 -0.95
C ILE A 8 -2.62 8.49 -0.49
N GLU A 9 -3.18 9.36 -1.34
CA GLU A 9 -3.42 10.77 -1.03
C GLU A 9 -4.39 10.92 0.16
N ARG A 10 -5.43 10.09 0.23
CA ARG A 10 -6.37 10.10 1.37
C ARG A 10 -5.73 9.63 2.67
N ILE A 11 -4.96 8.54 2.64
CA ILE A 11 -4.29 8.01 3.84
C ILE A 11 -3.26 9.01 4.36
N THR A 12 -2.40 9.54 3.46
CA THR A 12 -1.37 10.50 3.83
C THR A 12 -1.95 11.81 4.35
N SER A 13 -3.03 12.32 3.73
CA SER A 13 -3.73 13.52 4.21
C SER A 13 -4.44 13.34 5.55
N ALA A 14 -4.84 12.11 5.89
CA ALA A 14 -5.51 11.78 7.15
C ALA A 14 -4.54 11.38 8.28
N ALA A 15 -3.25 11.15 7.96
CA ALA A 15 -2.26 10.76 8.94
C ALA A 15 -2.01 11.88 9.96
N THR A 16 -1.91 11.50 11.23
CA THR A 16 -1.66 12.42 12.36
C THR A 16 -0.30 12.20 13.01
N THR A 17 0.53 11.35 12.40
CA THR A 17 1.89 11.02 12.82
C THR A 17 2.87 12.06 12.29
N ASP A 18 4.10 12.11 12.85
CA ASP A 18 5.11 13.10 12.45
C ASP A 18 5.54 12.93 10.99
N ASP A 19 5.73 11.68 10.55
CA ASP A 19 5.83 11.32 9.14
C ASP A 19 4.99 10.06 8.84
N CYS A 20 4.65 9.85 7.56
CA CYS A 20 3.85 8.71 7.10
C CYS A 20 4.29 8.28 5.71
N VAL A 21 4.50 6.97 5.53
CA VAL A 21 4.76 6.36 4.22
C VAL A 21 3.67 5.34 3.91
N VAL A 22 3.15 5.38 2.69
CA VAL A 22 2.14 4.44 2.20
C VAL A 22 2.68 3.75 0.96
N VAL A 23 2.63 2.42 0.96
CA VAL A 23 3.00 1.57 -0.17
C VAL A 23 1.78 0.77 -0.58
N ILE A 24 1.40 0.85 -1.86
CA ILE A 24 0.37 -0.02 -2.45
C ILE A 24 1.01 -0.90 -3.50
N SER A 25 0.73 -2.19 -3.42
CA SER A 25 1.10 -3.17 -4.45
C SER A 25 -0.17 -3.76 -5.06
N GLU A 26 -0.25 -3.75 -6.38
CA GLU A 26 -1.32 -4.37 -7.15
C GLU A 26 -0.77 -5.46 -8.06
N LYS A 27 -1.50 -6.57 -8.14
CA LYS A 27 -1.15 -7.70 -8.99
C LYS A 27 -2.41 -8.23 -9.67
N THR A 28 -2.29 -8.51 -10.96
CA THR A 28 -3.33 -9.19 -11.74
C THR A 28 -2.75 -10.47 -12.35
N GLN A 29 -3.56 -11.53 -12.39
CA GLN A 29 -3.16 -12.83 -12.91
C GLN A 29 -4.30 -13.46 -13.70
N ALA A 30 -4.03 -13.82 -14.95
CA ALA A 30 -4.92 -14.64 -15.77
C ALA A 30 -4.55 -16.13 -15.64
N ASN A 31 -5.56 -16.97 -15.40
CA ASN A 31 -5.47 -18.42 -15.28
C ASN A 31 -6.37 -19.04 -16.35
N LEU A 32 -5.76 -19.49 -17.45
CA LEU A 32 -6.46 -20.00 -18.62
C LEU A 32 -6.21 -21.50 -18.80
N ARG A 33 -7.24 -22.26 -19.19
CA ARG A 33 -7.14 -23.70 -19.54
C ARG A 33 -7.77 -23.95 -20.90
N TRP A 34 -7.09 -24.71 -21.75
CA TRP A 34 -7.56 -25.10 -23.08
C TRP A 34 -7.73 -26.62 -23.21
N ALA A 35 -8.69 -27.04 -24.02
CA ALA A 35 -8.85 -28.39 -24.52
C ALA A 35 -9.13 -28.33 -26.03
N ASN A 36 -8.27 -28.96 -26.84
CA ASN A 36 -8.40 -28.98 -28.31
C ASN A 36 -8.65 -27.59 -28.92
N SER A 37 -7.80 -26.61 -28.58
CA SER A 37 -7.92 -25.19 -28.99
C SER A 37 -9.17 -24.45 -28.51
N THR A 38 -9.99 -25.08 -27.67
CA THR A 38 -11.16 -24.44 -27.04
C THR A 38 -10.80 -24.03 -25.61
N LEU A 39 -11.03 -22.76 -25.25
CA LEU A 39 -10.85 -22.26 -23.89
C LEU A 39 -11.96 -22.83 -23.00
N THR A 40 -11.61 -23.64 -22.00
CA THR A 40 -12.56 -24.34 -21.12
C THR A 40 -12.69 -23.72 -19.74
N THR A 41 -11.69 -22.94 -19.32
CA THR A 41 -11.76 -22.17 -18.06
C THR A 41 -10.96 -20.89 -18.22
N ASN A 42 -11.56 -19.77 -17.81
CA ASN A 42 -10.91 -18.48 -17.67
C ASN A 42 -11.12 -17.94 -16.25
N GLY A 43 -10.03 -17.74 -15.52
CA GLY A 43 -10.04 -17.06 -14.22
C GLY A 43 -9.13 -15.85 -14.26
N VAL A 44 -9.57 -14.72 -13.70
CA VAL A 44 -8.72 -13.57 -13.46
C VAL A 44 -8.73 -13.30 -11.96
N ILE A 45 -7.54 -13.15 -11.38
CA ILE A 45 -7.34 -12.79 -9.98
C ILE A 45 -6.74 -11.38 -9.97
N ALA A 46 -7.30 -10.50 -9.14
CA ALA A 46 -6.74 -9.20 -8.84
C ALA A 46 -6.50 -9.13 -7.33
N GLU A 47 -5.29 -8.75 -6.95
CA GLU A 47 -4.86 -8.61 -5.56
C GLU A 47 -4.33 -7.19 -5.34
N ARG A 48 -4.66 -6.63 -4.17
CA ARG A 48 -4.11 -5.36 -3.70
C ARG A 48 -3.69 -5.50 -2.25
N SER A 49 -2.45 -5.13 -1.94
CA SER A 49 -1.96 -4.96 -0.57
C SER A 49 -1.58 -3.49 -0.32
N ILE A 50 -1.90 -3.01 0.88
CA ILE A 50 -1.60 -1.67 1.34
C ILE A 50 -0.77 -1.81 2.61
N THR A 51 0.40 -1.17 2.63
CA THR A 51 1.25 -1.04 3.81
C THR A 51 1.31 0.42 4.21
N VAL A 52 0.97 0.71 5.47
CA VAL A 52 1.09 2.04 6.07
C VAL A 52 2.16 1.99 7.13
N ILE A 53 3.12 2.91 7.04
CA ILE A 53 4.26 3.04 7.94
C ILE A 53 4.14 4.39 8.64
N ALA A 54 4.00 4.36 9.96
CA ALA A 54 3.93 5.52 10.83
C ALA A 54 5.29 5.80 11.44
N PHE A 55 5.66 7.09 11.50
CA PHE A 55 6.83 7.59 12.20
C PHE A 55 6.38 8.57 13.28
N ILE A 56 6.80 8.36 14.52
CA ILE A 56 6.38 9.16 15.68
C ILE A 56 7.62 9.58 16.48
N ALA A 57 7.77 10.87 16.72
CA ALA A 57 8.84 11.40 17.55
C ALA A 57 8.67 10.90 19.00
N VAL A 58 9.74 10.39 19.58
CA VAL A 58 9.79 9.87 20.94
C VAL A 58 11.07 10.35 21.63
N ASP A 59 11.14 10.19 22.95
CA ASP A 59 12.37 10.51 23.67
C ASP A 59 13.54 9.67 23.14
N GLY A 60 14.60 10.34 22.70
CA GLY A 60 15.79 9.70 22.17
C GLY A 60 15.78 9.40 20.66
N GLY A 61 14.72 9.73 19.91
CA GLY A 61 14.74 9.59 18.45
C GLY A 61 13.37 9.52 17.78
N MET A 62 13.26 8.69 16.75
CA MET A 62 12.03 8.44 16.00
C MET A 62 11.63 6.99 16.17
N ALA A 63 10.38 6.74 16.49
CA ALA A 63 9.80 5.41 16.49
C ALA A 63 9.12 5.13 15.15
N ALA A 64 9.23 3.90 14.64
CA ALA A 64 8.59 3.48 13.41
C ALA A 64 7.80 2.19 13.59
N GLY A 65 6.67 2.09 12.89
CA GLY A 65 5.84 0.90 12.91
C GLY A 65 4.93 0.85 11.69
N SER A 66 4.61 -0.37 11.27
CA SER A 66 3.85 -0.58 10.04
C SER A 66 2.74 -1.59 10.21
N VAL A 67 1.69 -1.42 9.41
CA VAL A 67 0.63 -2.41 9.24
C VAL A 67 0.42 -2.69 7.75
N THR A 68 0.16 -3.94 7.41
CA THR A 68 -0.23 -4.36 6.06
C THR A 68 -1.64 -4.93 6.10
N ARG A 69 -2.47 -4.52 5.13
CA ARG A 69 -3.83 -5.01 4.92
C ARG A 69 -4.07 -5.29 3.44
N THR A 70 -4.96 -6.23 3.18
CA THR A 70 -5.53 -6.46 1.85
C THR A 70 -6.94 -5.87 1.83
N ASP A 71 -7.34 -5.30 0.70
CA ASP A 71 -8.72 -4.88 0.43
C ASP A 71 -9.34 -3.90 1.47
N ILE A 72 -8.66 -2.77 1.72
CA ILE A 72 -9.20 -1.71 2.60
C ILE A 72 -10.09 -0.72 1.82
N ASN A 73 -11.17 -0.28 2.48
CA ASN A 73 -12.03 0.80 2.01
C ASN A 73 -11.70 2.13 2.71
N ILE A 74 -12.31 3.22 2.23
CA ILE A 74 -12.10 4.56 2.80
C ILE A 74 -12.46 4.60 4.31
N GLY A 75 -13.49 3.85 4.71
CA GLY A 75 -13.91 3.75 6.11
C GLY A 75 -12.89 3.07 7.04
N ASP A 76 -11.96 2.28 6.48
CA ASP A 76 -10.95 1.54 7.24
C ASP A 76 -9.68 2.38 7.49
N ILE A 77 -9.52 3.52 6.80
CA ILE A 77 -8.34 4.39 6.91
C ILE A 77 -8.02 4.77 8.37
N PRO A 78 -8.99 5.20 9.20
CA PRO A 78 -8.70 5.54 10.59
C PRO A 78 -8.15 4.36 11.39
N THR A 79 -8.68 3.15 11.14
CA THR A 79 -8.23 1.92 11.80
C THR A 79 -6.80 1.59 11.42
N VAL A 80 -6.49 1.61 10.11
CA VAL A 80 -5.13 1.31 9.60
C VAL A 80 -4.10 2.30 10.16
N LEU A 81 -4.42 3.59 10.19
CA LEU A 81 -3.54 4.62 10.77
C LEU A 81 -3.35 4.43 12.28
N ALA A 82 -4.41 4.09 13.01
CA ALA A 82 -4.33 3.81 14.43
C ALA A 82 -3.46 2.58 14.72
N GLU A 83 -3.60 1.51 13.93
CA GLU A 83 -2.80 0.30 14.04
C GLU A 83 -1.31 0.57 13.76
N ALA A 84 -0.99 1.29 12.68
CA ALA A 84 0.39 1.69 12.37
C ALA A 84 1.00 2.56 13.49
N SER A 85 0.23 3.53 13.98
CA SER A 85 0.65 4.41 15.08
C SER A 85 0.89 3.64 16.38
N ALA A 86 0.03 2.67 16.70
CA ALA A 86 0.20 1.81 17.86
C ALA A 86 1.45 0.95 17.74
N ALA A 87 1.70 0.39 16.54
CA ALA A 87 2.92 -0.36 16.26
C ALA A 87 4.17 0.52 16.43
N ALA A 88 4.15 1.76 15.94
CA ALA A 88 5.27 2.69 16.09
C ALA A 88 5.56 2.99 17.56
N LYS A 89 4.54 3.34 18.35
CA LYS A 89 4.69 3.59 19.79
C LYS A 89 5.23 2.38 20.55
N ALA A 90 4.85 1.17 20.16
CA ALA A 90 5.32 -0.06 20.78
C ALA A 90 6.79 -0.38 20.47
N SER A 91 7.33 0.08 19.34
CA SER A 91 8.71 -0.16 18.92
C SER A 91 9.75 0.68 19.68
N GLY A 92 9.37 1.86 20.18
CA GLY A 92 10.31 2.80 20.80
C GLY A 92 11.27 3.47 19.80
N ALA A 93 12.27 4.19 20.31
CA ALA A 93 13.21 4.95 19.48
C ALA A 93 14.12 4.02 18.65
N ALA A 94 14.22 4.28 17.35
CA ALA A 94 15.15 3.58 16.47
C ALA A 94 16.59 4.13 16.62
N GLU A 95 17.56 3.24 16.84
CA GLU A 95 18.99 3.59 16.99
C GLU A 95 19.61 4.11 15.70
N ASP A 96 19.05 3.70 14.56
CA ASP A 96 19.52 3.98 13.20
C ASP A 96 18.63 5.01 12.47
N PHE A 97 17.88 5.81 13.23
CA PHE A 97 17.01 6.82 12.63
C PHE A 97 17.77 7.77 11.70
N VAL A 98 17.26 7.89 10.48
CA VAL A 98 17.66 8.91 9.49
C VAL A 98 16.40 9.63 9.01
N PRO A 99 16.43 10.98 8.86
CA PRO A 99 15.29 11.73 8.33
C PRO A 99 14.88 11.22 6.94
N LEU A 100 13.56 11.18 6.70
CA LEU A 100 13.04 10.82 5.38
C LEU A 100 13.50 11.80 4.30
N ALA A 101 13.76 11.28 3.11
CA ALA A 101 14.02 12.10 1.94
C ALA A 101 12.78 12.93 1.60
N LYS A 102 12.97 14.24 1.44
CA LYS A 102 11.89 15.19 1.12
C LYS A 102 12.05 15.70 -0.32
N SER A 103 10.94 16.06 -0.95
CA SER A 103 10.90 16.65 -2.29
C SER A 103 11.53 15.78 -3.39
N VAL A 104 11.46 14.46 -3.24
CA VAL A 104 11.86 13.49 -4.28
C VAL A 104 10.61 13.05 -5.04
N VAL A 105 10.67 13.15 -6.36
CA VAL A 105 9.62 12.66 -7.27
C VAL A 105 10.26 11.70 -8.25
N SER A 106 9.61 10.57 -8.50
CA SER A 106 10.10 9.54 -9.42
C SER A 106 8.94 8.90 -10.18
N GLY A 107 9.21 8.52 -11.43
CA GLY A 107 8.27 7.79 -12.29
C GLY A 107 7.06 8.62 -12.74
N THR A 108 6.06 7.90 -13.24
CA THR A 108 4.83 8.46 -13.82
C THR A 108 3.65 8.24 -12.87
N TRP A 109 3.57 9.03 -11.80
CA TRP A 109 2.59 8.83 -10.70
C TRP A 109 1.14 8.63 -11.16
N GLN A 110 0.72 9.33 -12.20
CA GLN A 110 -0.66 9.31 -12.70
C GLN A 110 -0.96 8.14 -13.64
N ASP A 111 0.03 7.37 -14.07
CA ASP A 111 -0.19 6.24 -14.97
C ASP A 111 -1.00 5.16 -14.26
N ALA A 112 -1.93 4.56 -15.00
CA ALA A 112 -2.73 3.45 -14.50
C ALA A 112 -1.87 2.19 -14.39
N HIS A 113 -2.26 1.30 -13.47
CA HIS A 113 -1.80 -0.09 -13.53
C HIS A 113 -2.22 -0.69 -14.88
N ASN A 114 -1.29 -1.37 -15.55
CA ASN A 114 -1.58 -2.16 -16.74
C ASN A 114 -1.88 -3.60 -16.32
N PRO A 115 -3.15 -4.01 -16.21
CA PRO A 115 -3.48 -5.35 -15.76
C PRO A 115 -3.14 -6.40 -16.82
N THR A 116 -2.89 -7.62 -16.37
CA THR A 116 -2.78 -8.81 -17.23
C THR A 116 -4.09 -9.58 -17.19
N GLY A 117 -4.77 -9.71 -18.33
CA GLY A 117 -5.99 -10.49 -18.49
C GLY A 117 -5.94 -11.45 -19.68
N PRO A 118 -7.05 -12.15 -20.00
CA PRO A 118 -7.11 -13.09 -21.12
C PRO A 118 -6.84 -12.44 -22.49
N GLU A 119 -7.07 -11.14 -22.63
CA GLU A 119 -6.93 -10.36 -23.86
C GLU A 119 -5.49 -10.26 -24.42
N VAL A 120 -4.47 -10.64 -23.63
CA VAL A 120 -3.07 -10.65 -24.09
C VAL A 120 -2.61 -12.00 -24.62
N PHE A 121 -3.47 -13.03 -24.62
CA PHE A 121 -3.21 -14.39 -25.10
C PHE A 121 -4.06 -14.73 -26.32
#